data_AF-A0A3A5IJR1-F1
#
_entry.id   AF-A0A3A5IJR1-F1
#
_cell.length_a   1.000
_cell.length_b   1.000
_cell.length_c   1.000
_cell.angle_alpha   90.00
_cell.angle_beta   90.00
_cell.angle_gamma   90.00
#
_symmetry.space_group_name_H-M   'P 1'
#
loop_
_entity.id
_entity.type
_entity.pdbx_description
1 polymer ?
#
loop_
_entity_poly.entity_id
_entity_poly.type
_entity_poly.pdbx_seq_one_letter_code
_entity_poly.pdbx_strand_id
1 'polypeptide(L)'
;GPTIVASVLQTLIHVINYEMDLKDAIEEPRIFNGTGPLIWWEEGIPEEAKQVLEKMNYQFDQIALPMGNVQAVLFDHQSSQLYGASDSSRPGIPVGVNQSEAH
;
A
#
# COMPACT_ATOMS: atom_id res chain seq x y z
N GLY A 1 -0.84 -4.01 13.95
CA GLY A 1 -0.88 -5.49 13.94
C GLY A 1 0.30 -6.03 13.14
N PRO A 2 0.36 -7.36 12.91
CA PRO A 2 1.49 -8.02 12.25
C PRO A 2 1.70 -7.57 10.79
N THR A 3 0.66 -7.08 10.12
CA THR A 3 0.70 -6.63 8.72
C THR A 3 1.28 -5.23 8.51
N ILE A 4 1.55 -4.46 9.57
CA ILE A 4 2.07 -3.09 9.47
C ILE A 4 3.39 -3.06 8.70
N VAL A 5 4.32 -3.94 9.07
CA VAL A 5 5.67 -3.98 8.45
C VAL A 5 5.57 -4.25 6.95
N ALA A 6 4.71 -5.19 6.54
CA ALA A 6 4.51 -5.49 5.13
C ALA A 6 3.82 -4.34 4.38
N SER A 7 2.85 -3.65 5.00
CA SER A 7 2.15 -2.53 4.37
C SER A 7 3.10 -1.35 4.12
N VAL A 8 3.94 -1.03 5.11
CA VAL A 8 4.97 0.03 4.99
C VAL A 8 6.01 -0.36 3.95
N LEU A 9 6.54 -1.58 4.01
CA LEU A 9 7.58 -2.05 3.08
C LEU A 9 7.09 -2.01 1.63
N GLN A 10 5.91 -2.56 1.35
CA GLN A 10 5.36 -2.59 -0.02
C GLN A 10 5.12 -1.18 -0.54
N THR A 11 4.53 -0.29 0.27
CA THR A 11 4.37 1.13 -0.13
C THR A 11 5.71 1.78 -0.46
N LEU A 12 6.75 1.56 0.36
CA LEU A 12 8.09 2.11 0.09
C LEU A 12 8.71 1.54 -1.19
N ILE A 13 8.57 0.23 -1.43
CA ILE A 13 9.04 -0.39 -2.67
C ILE A 13 8.31 0.21 -3.88
N HIS A 14 7.00 0.40 -3.81
CA HIS A 14 6.22 0.99 -4.90
C HIS A 14 6.63 2.43 -5.21
N VAL A 15 6.83 3.26 -4.17
CA VAL A 15 7.29 4.65 -4.36
C VAL A 15 8.74 4.73 -4.83
N ILE A 16 9.65 3.96 -4.23
CA ILE A 16 11.10 4.14 -4.44
C ILE A 16 11.61 3.32 -5.61
N ASN A 17 11.21 2.05 -5.73
CA ASN A 17 11.73 1.14 -6.74
C ASN A 17 10.90 1.16 -8.03
N TYR A 18 9.58 1.28 -7.90
CA TYR A 18 8.67 1.33 -9.06
C TYR A 18 8.30 2.77 -9.46
N GLU A 19 8.75 3.77 -8.69
CA GLU A 19 8.52 5.20 -8.98
C GLU A 19 7.05 5.54 -9.22
N MET A 20 6.15 4.84 -8.52
CA MET A 20 4.70 5.03 -8.63
C MET A 20 4.27 6.36 -8.00
N ASP A 21 3.17 6.93 -8.50
CA ASP A 21 2.48 8.01 -7.80
C ASP A 21 2.15 7.60 -6.35
N LEU A 22 2.19 8.54 -5.41
CA LEU A 22 2.01 8.23 -3.99
C LEU A 22 0.66 7.55 -3.72
N LYS A 23 -0.41 7.95 -4.40
CA LYS A 23 -1.72 7.34 -4.24
C LYS A 23 -1.73 5.93 -4.81
N ASP A 24 -1.21 5.74 -6.02
CA ASP A 24 -1.16 4.42 -6.66
C ASP A 24 -0.30 3.45 -5.86
N ALA A 25 0.84 3.91 -5.33
CA ALA A 25 1.73 3.11 -4.49
C ALA A 25 1.07 2.58 -3.20
N ILE A 26 0.17 3.36 -2.62
CA ILE A 26 -0.61 3.00 -1.43
C ILE A 26 -1.72 2.00 -1.77
N GLU A 27 -2.35 2.15 -2.93
CA GLU A 27 -3.49 1.33 -3.37
C GLU A 27 -3.08 0.03 -4.06
N GLU A 28 -1.81 -0.11 -4.45
CA GLU A 28 -1.30 -1.34 -5.06
C GLU A 28 -1.54 -2.54 -4.11
N PRO A 29 -2.23 -3.61 -4.59
CA PRO A 29 -2.65 -4.72 -3.74
C PRO A 29 -1.50 -5.37 -2.96
N ARG A 30 -1.66 -5.47 -1.65
CA ARG A 30 -0.62 -6.00 -0.75
C ARG A 30 -0.78 -7.50 -0.53
N ILE A 31 0.34 -8.13 -0.20
CA ILE A 31 0.40 -9.48 0.36
C ILE A 31 1.07 -9.49 1.75
N PHE A 32 0.74 -10.46 2.58
CA PHE A 32 1.41 -10.71 3.85
C PHE A 32 1.49 -12.21 4.13
N ASN A 33 2.70 -12.70 4.39
CA ASN A 33 2.91 -14.06 4.88
C ASN A 33 3.63 -13.99 6.23
N GLY A 34 2.90 -14.36 7.29
CA GLY A 34 3.39 -14.33 8.66
C GLY A 34 4.03 -15.66 9.08
N THR A 35 3.76 -16.09 10.31
CA THR A 35 4.17 -17.40 10.84
C THR A 35 3.18 -18.52 10.52
N GLY A 36 2.01 -18.19 9.99
CA GLY A 36 1.00 -19.15 9.53
C GLY A 36 1.30 -19.67 8.13
N PRO A 37 0.60 -20.72 7.68
CA PRO A 37 0.83 -21.32 6.36
C PRO A 37 0.20 -20.52 5.20
N LEU A 38 -0.72 -19.60 5.49
CA LEU A 38 -1.51 -18.88 4.49
C LEU A 38 -0.95 -17.49 4.20
N ILE A 39 -0.89 -17.15 2.92
CA ILE A 39 -0.65 -15.81 2.41
C ILE A 39 -1.96 -15.03 2.48
N TRP A 40 -1.98 -13.96 3.26
CA TRP A 40 -3.03 -12.96 3.22
C TRP A 40 -2.81 -12.04 2.04
N TRP A 41 -3.89 -11.63 1.39
CA TRP A 41 -3.83 -10.88 0.13
C TRP A 41 -5.00 -9.91 0.00
N GLU A 42 -4.79 -8.84 -0.75
CA GLU A 42 -5.82 -7.87 -1.13
C GLU A 42 -6.35 -8.14 -2.54
N GLU A 43 -7.58 -7.71 -2.80
CA GLU A 43 -8.17 -7.80 -4.15
C GLU A 43 -7.32 -7.07 -5.18
N GLY A 44 -7.16 -7.64 -6.37
CA GLY A 44 -6.35 -7.09 -7.46
C GLY A 44 -5.05 -7.86 -7.76
N ILE A 45 -4.61 -8.78 -6.89
CA ILE A 45 -3.49 -9.69 -7.21
C ILE A 45 -3.87 -10.59 -8.40
N PRO A 46 -3.07 -10.61 -9.50
CA PRO A 46 -3.37 -11.41 -10.68
C PRO A 46 -3.49 -12.90 -10.38
N GLU A 47 -4.53 -13.54 -10.92
CA GLU A 47 -4.80 -14.96 -10.68
C GLU A 47 -3.66 -15.86 -11.20
N GLU A 48 -3.05 -15.50 -12.32
CA GLU A 48 -1.88 -16.23 -12.85
C GLU A 48 -0.71 -16.21 -11.85
N ALA A 49 -0.45 -15.07 -11.20
CA ALA A 49 0.62 -14.96 -10.21
C ALA A 49 0.35 -15.83 -8.97
N LYS A 50 -0.91 -15.90 -8.52
CA LYS A 50 -1.31 -16.81 -7.43
C LYS A 50 -1.10 -18.26 -7.81
N GLN A 51 -1.54 -18.67 -9.00
CA GLN A 51 -1.37 -20.04 -9.48
C GLN A 51 0.11 -20.45 -9.60
N VAL A 52 0.99 -19.53 -9.98
CA VAL A 52 2.45 -19.78 -10.00
C VAL A 52 2.96 -20.05 -8.59
N LEU A 53 2.56 -19.23 -7.61
CA LEU A 53 2.95 -19.42 -6.21
C LEU A 53 2.35 -20.70 -5.60
N GLU A 54 1.12 -21.06 -5.95
CA GLU A 54 0.49 -22.31 -5.52
C GLU A 54 1.22 -23.56 -6.06
N LYS A 55 1.70 -23.50 -7.31
CA LYS A 55 2.58 -24.56 -7.86
C LYS A 55 3.91 -24.68 -7.11
N MET A 56 4.36 -23.60 -6.47
CA MET A 56 5.51 -23.59 -5.56
C MET A 56 5.15 -24.03 -4.13
N ASN A 57 3.94 -24.54 -3.91
CA ASN A 57 3.41 -25.03 -2.63
C ASN A 57 3.13 -23.92 -1.61
N TYR A 58 2.97 -22.66 -2.06
CA TYR A 58 2.35 -21.62 -1.24
C TYR A 58 0.82 -21.77 -1.24
N GLN A 59 0.16 -21.19 -0.25
CA GLN A 59 -1.29 -21.22 -0.13
C GLN A 59 -1.80 -19.82 0.18
N PHE A 60 -2.78 -19.34 -0.59
CA PHE A 60 -3.46 -18.08 -0.29
C PHE A 60 -4.64 -18.35 0.65
N ASP A 61 -4.96 -17.36 1.48
CA ASP A 61 -6.23 -17.36 2.21
C ASP A 61 -7.40 -17.36 1.20
N GLN A 62 -8.53 -17.97 1.58
CA GLN A 62 -9.70 -18.06 0.70
C GLN A 62 -10.39 -16.70 0.51
N ILE A 63 -10.19 -15.78 1.46
CA ILE A 63 -10.85 -14.48 1.46
C ILE A 63 -9.81 -13.37 1.31
N ALA A 64 -10.03 -12.48 0.34
CA ALA A 64 -9.27 -11.23 0.24
C ALA A 64 -9.65 -10.30 1.39
N LEU A 65 -8.66 -9.73 2.07
CA LEU A 65 -8.88 -8.83 3.19
C LEU A 65 -8.01 -7.59 3.06
N PRO A 66 -8.56 -6.38 3.29
CA PRO A 66 -7.76 -5.16 3.29
C PRO A 66 -6.72 -5.21 4.42
N MET A 67 -5.50 -4.79 4.11
CA MET A 67 -4.36 -4.87 5.02
C MET A 67 -3.74 -3.51 5.28
N GLY A 68 -3.73 -3.11 6.56
CA GLY A 68 -3.21 -1.80 6.93
C GLY A 68 -4.23 -0.70 6.63
N ASN A 69 -3.73 0.53 6.61
CA ASN A 69 -4.43 1.74 6.19
C ASN A 69 -3.38 2.86 6.13
N VAL A 70 -2.65 2.95 5.01
CA VAL A 70 -1.50 3.85 4.90
C VAL A 70 -1.95 5.30 4.73
N GLN A 71 -1.36 6.18 5.52
CA GLN A 71 -1.53 7.63 5.40
C GLN A 71 -0.13 8.19 5.18
N ALA A 72 0.09 8.90 4.08
CA ALA A 72 1.43 9.34 3.71
C ALA A 72 1.45 10.77 3.19
N VAL A 73 2.60 11.40 3.38
CA VAL A 73 2.94 12.70 2.80
C VAL A 73 4.29 12.54 2.11
N LEU A 74 4.34 12.86 0.83
CA LEU A 74 5.57 12.94 0.04
C LEU A 74 6.00 14.40 -0.05
N PHE A 75 7.25 14.68 0.30
CA PHE A 75 7.85 15.99 0.10
C PHE A 75 8.75 15.97 -1.13
N ASP A 76 8.34 16.69 -2.16
CA ASP A 76 9.14 16.89 -3.35
C ASP A 76 10.08 18.09 -3.14
N HIS A 77 11.35 17.78 -2.91
CA HIS A 77 12.40 18.78 -2.71
C HIS A 77 12.68 19.66 -3.93
N GLN A 78 12.37 19.20 -5.15
CA GLN A 78 12.63 19.97 -6.37
C GLN A 78 11.58 21.07 -6.54
N SER A 79 10.30 20.73 -6.35
CA SER A 79 9.18 21.68 -6.47
C SER A 79 8.81 22.37 -5.15
N SER A 80 9.38 21.93 -4.03
CA SER A 80 9.00 22.34 -2.67
C SER A 80 7.51 22.13 -2.36
N GLN A 81 6.89 21.12 -2.97
CA GLN A 81 5.49 20.77 -2.78
C GLN A 81 5.33 19.56 -1.85
N LEU A 82 4.20 19.51 -1.15
CA LEU A 82 3.79 18.38 -0.32
C LEU A 82 2.57 17.70 -0.96
N TYR A 83 2.65 16.39 -1.15
CA TYR A 83 1.56 15.58 -1.66
C TYR A 83 1.07 14.65 -0.56
N GLY A 84 -0.19 14.78 -0.17
CA GLY A 84 -0.82 13.91 0.82
C GLY A 84 -1.69 12.87 0.15
N ALA A 85 -1.62 11.62 0.61
CA ALA A 85 -2.49 10.54 0.14
C ALA A 85 -2.98 9.67 1.31
N SER A 86 -4.23 9.24 1.19
CA SER A 86 -4.93 8.40 2.16
C SER A 86 -5.39 7.10 1.52
N ASP A 87 -5.08 5.98 2.15
CA ASP A 87 -5.51 4.64 1.75
C ASP A 87 -7.04 4.50 1.78
N SER A 88 -7.61 3.98 0.68
CA SER A 88 -9.04 3.87 0.42
C SER A 88 -9.77 2.86 1.31
N SER A 89 -9.03 1.97 1.98
CA SER A 89 -9.60 0.99 2.93
C SER A 89 -10.35 1.64 4.10
N ARG A 90 -10.15 2.94 4.35
CA ARG A 90 -10.89 3.76 5.34
C ARG A 90 -11.09 5.19 4.82
N PRO A 91 -12.09 5.95 5.32
CA PRO A 91 -12.39 7.31 4.84
C PRO A 91 -11.40 8.36 5.36
N GLY A 92 -10.12 8.24 5.01
CA GLY A 92 -9.10 9.27 5.23
C GLY A 92 -9.16 10.36 4.15
N ILE A 93 -8.91 11.61 4.53
CA ILE A 93 -8.89 12.75 3.61
C ILE A 93 -7.57 13.50 3.82
N PRO A 94 -6.68 13.57 2.81
CA PRO A 94 -5.51 14.43 2.89
C PRO A 94 -5.92 15.89 2.69
N VAL A 95 -5.41 16.78 3.54
CA VAL A 95 -5.67 18.23 3.46
C VAL A 95 -4.34 18.98 3.44
N GLY A 96 -4.10 19.75 2.38
CA GLY A 96 -2.98 20.67 2.29
C GLY A 96 -3.32 22.03 2.90
N VAL A 97 -2.33 22.72 3.45
CA VAL A 97 -2.48 24.09 3.98
C VAL A 97 -1.45 24.99 3.30
N ASN A 98 -1.92 26.06 2.64
CA ASN A 98 -1.05 27.07 2.05
C ASN A 98 -0.93 28.28 2.99
N GLN A 99 0.28 28.78 3.23
CA GLN A 99 0.51 29.88 4.18
C GLN A 99 -0.20 31.20 3.82
N SER A 100 -0.67 31.38 2.58
CA SER A 100 -1.46 32.56 2.18
C SER A 100 -2.89 32.59 2.74
N GLU A 101 -3.38 31.48 3.31
CA GLU A 101 -4.75 31.36 3.84
C GLU A 101 -4.83 31.58 5.36
N ALA A 102 -3.72 31.99 6.00
CA ALA A 102 -3.60 32.18 7.44
C ALA A 102 -3.72 33.64 7.92
N HIS A 103 -4.45 34.48 7.18
CA HIS A 103 -4.75 35.88 7.55
C HIS A 103 -6.24 36.10 7.84
#